data_AF-A0AAW0A6W4-F1
#
_entry.id   AF-A0AAW0A6W4-F1
#
_cell.length_a   1.000
_cell.length_b   1.000
_cell.length_c   1.000
_cell.angle_alpha   90.00
_cell.angle_beta   90.00
_cell.angle_gamma   90.00
#
_symmetry.space_group_name_H-M   'P 1'
#
loop_
_entity.id
_entity.type
_entity.pdbx_description
1 polymer ?
#
loop_
_entity_poly.entity_id
_entity_poly.type
_entity_poly.pdbx_seq_one_letter_code
_entity_poly.pdbx_strand_id
1 'polypeptide(L)'
;MTTGKACIRVLPFPSEAITRSPIPTQVLSSTAPTSTPSNPLELGPDTEQTVSVHQPGTKLYSDFLAFKSSDFQPEAETDHRLISPWLKRTHWMRLIESHLDHLDELCNFAKFPGEEEFPELKTIVVTYFTAATQLVDLTHGAVLERLNTADPDKDGITNKPLHAHKPGDATFNKYVQIVIRLLGTFIRESKHYTLPFTPSCESSRAAFVHALNNGSDSDRDESLHNFLLSVWATTWQATHEERDCDPTLCFLGLYALQPTGEFLGPKQMTSPIAHLSWAIRLVILRQIHQLCASGVCKDHLDAFNQVAEYITEHNINTFSSLRSLQHYATAVTMSTMPLPSIVFLDREAWTAMYFKGQHFSLEKLRKILAALEVEIMRLWTEKVMLGLNLRVDYTNLVDNLQNQKPGYSFIQEPTNPFVQHKNTFLQTLLADPVKAREFVFKAAGVEDEQIDMTRCRGYMTDVGQFEGLLMLYVELTPSYGNGELGTQFLQKGPRTRGIRGNNDSVGGNRGQLRKMPPKSREFGATAGIGSNTNSARILGQETNTQ
;
A
#
# COMPACT_ATOMS: atom_id res chain seq x y z
N MET A 1 20.72 -58.59 -11.52
CA MET A 1 20.69 -59.68 -12.52
C MET A 1 19.48 -60.54 -12.16
N THR A 2 18.43 -60.75 -12.95
CA THR A 2 18.26 -60.67 -14.42
C THR A 2 16.75 -60.48 -14.70
N THR A 3 16.49 -59.53 -15.60
CA THR A 3 15.34 -59.29 -16.50
C THR A 3 14.15 -60.25 -16.59
N GLY A 4 12.94 -59.67 -16.64
CA GLY A 4 11.75 -60.21 -17.32
C GLY A 4 10.89 -59.09 -17.89
N LYS A 5 10.87 -58.94 -19.23
CA LYS A 5 10.10 -57.96 -20.01
C LYS A 5 8.63 -58.39 -20.13
N ALA A 6 7.69 -57.45 -20.06
CA ALA A 6 6.31 -57.64 -20.52
C ALA A 6 5.96 -56.57 -21.57
N CYS A 7 5.60 -57.05 -22.77
CA CYS A 7 5.13 -56.27 -23.91
C CYS A 7 3.72 -55.72 -23.66
N ILE A 8 3.52 -54.42 -23.92
CA ILE A 8 2.20 -53.79 -24.01
C ILE A 8 1.81 -53.71 -25.49
N ARG A 9 0.64 -54.26 -25.81
CA ARG A 9 -0.03 -54.18 -27.13
C ARG A 9 -0.48 -52.75 -27.38
N VAL A 10 -0.11 -52.20 -28.53
CA VAL A 10 -0.67 -50.96 -29.09
C VAL A 10 -1.89 -51.31 -29.92
N LEU A 11 -3.03 -50.70 -29.60
CA LEU A 11 -4.20 -50.59 -30.50
C LEU A 11 -4.35 -49.11 -30.90
N PRO A 12 -4.74 -48.81 -32.15
CA PRO A 12 -4.81 -47.43 -32.63
C PRO A 12 -6.16 -46.80 -32.25
N PHE A 13 -6.15 -45.52 -31.88
CA PHE A 13 -7.33 -44.66 -31.79
C PHE A 13 -7.27 -43.55 -32.85
N PRO A 14 -8.44 -43.04 -33.28
CA PRO A 14 -8.60 -42.28 -34.50
C PRO A 14 -8.29 -40.79 -34.32
N SER A 15 -7.95 -40.16 -35.44
CA SER A 15 -7.79 -38.72 -35.58
C SER A 15 -9.17 -38.05 -35.54
N GLU A 16 -9.43 -37.24 -34.51
CA GLU A 16 -10.40 -36.16 -34.59
C GLU A 16 -9.71 -34.83 -34.26
N ALA A 17 -9.91 -33.88 -35.17
CA ALA A 17 -9.27 -32.58 -35.19
C ALA A 17 -9.88 -31.67 -34.11
N ILE A 18 -9.06 -31.28 -33.13
CA ILE A 18 -9.38 -30.18 -32.22
C ILE A 18 -8.90 -28.88 -32.86
N THR A 19 -9.84 -28.08 -33.32
CA THR A 19 -9.62 -26.66 -33.67
C THR A 19 -9.16 -25.91 -32.41
N ARG A 20 -7.90 -25.46 -32.42
CA ARG A 20 -7.32 -24.62 -31.36
C ARG A 20 -7.65 -23.15 -31.62
N SER A 21 -8.29 -22.49 -30.67
CA SER A 21 -8.44 -21.04 -30.64
C SER A 21 -7.14 -20.38 -30.13
N PRO A 22 -6.79 -19.17 -30.61
CA PRO A 22 -5.55 -18.50 -30.22
C PRO A 22 -5.61 -17.92 -28.80
N ILE A 23 -4.51 -18.08 -28.05
CA ILE A 23 -4.29 -17.52 -26.71
C ILE A 23 -4.08 -16.00 -26.80
N PRO A 24 -4.72 -15.17 -25.94
CA PRO A 24 -4.50 -13.73 -25.94
C PRO A 24 -3.05 -13.38 -25.57
N THR A 25 -2.38 -12.61 -26.43
CA THR A 25 -1.07 -12.01 -26.15
C THR A 25 -1.30 -10.58 -25.69
N GLN A 26 -0.66 -10.14 -24.59
CA GLN A 26 -0.81 -8.78 -24.08
C GLN A 26 -0.37 -7.74 -25.14
N VAL A 27 -1.31 -6.90 -25.59
CA VAL A 27 -1.03 -5.76 -26.46
C VAL A 27 -0.77 -4.53 -25.59
N LEU A 28 0.44 -3.97 -25.68
CA LEU A 28 0.80 -2.69 -25.08
C LEU A 28 -0.06 -1.57 -25.71
N SER A 29 -1.13 -1.16 -25.03
CA SER A 29 -2.01 -0.09 -25.49
C SER A 29 -1.43 1.29 -25.13
N SER A 30 -1.10 2.11 -26.13
CA SER A 30 -0.90 3.55 -25.99
C SER A 30 -2.05 4.30 -26.67
N THR A 31 -2.95 4.91 -25.91
CA THR A 31 -3.94 5.85 -26.43
C THR A 31 -3.38 7.27 -26.35
N ALA A 32 -3.10 7.88 -27.50
CA ALA A 32 -2.82 9.32 -27.63
C ALA A 32 -4.07 10.05 -28.17
N PRO A 33 -4.41 11.25 -27.67
CA PRO A 33 -5.54 12.02 -28.18
C PRO A 33 -5.17 12.79 -29.46
N THR A 34 -6.05 12.69 -30.45
CA THR A 34 -6.00 13.38 -31.75
C THR A 34 -6.43 14.84 -31.60
N SER A 35 -5.57 15.79 -31.94
CA SER A 35 -5.96 17.17 -32.23
C SER A 35 -5.53 17.56 -33.64
N THR A 36 -6.51 17.90 -34.46
CA THR A 36 -6.42 18.39 -35.84
C THR A 36 -5.78 19.78 -35.92
N PRO A 37 -4.90 20.06 -36.89
CA PRO A 37 -4.58 21.43 -37.28
C PRO A 37 -5.29 21.82 -38.58
N SER A 38 -5.84 23.03 -38.58
CA SER A 38 -6.37 23.75 -39.75
C SER A 38 -5.25 24.42 -40.57
N ASN A 39 -5.38 24.34 -41.89
CA ASN A 39 -4.53 24.86 -42.99
C ASN A 39 -4.62 26.40 -43.19
N PRO A 40 -3.92 27.05 -44.17
CA PRO A 40 -2.51 27.48 -44.10
C PRO A 40 -2.35 28.98 -44.45
N LEU A 41 -1.13 29.54 -44.33
CA LEU A 41 -0.77 30.84 -44.90
C LEU A 41 0.26 30.65 -46.02
N GLU A 42 -0.09 31.14 -47.21
CA GLU A 42 0.74 31.23 -48.41
C GLU A 42 1.96 32.12 -48.21
N LEU A 43 3.09 31.74 -48.81
CA LEU A 43 4.12 32.67 -49.29
C LEU A 43 5.06 31.94 -50.28
N GLY A 44 5.00 32.37 -51.55
CA GLY A 44 6.13 32.63 -52.45
C GLY A 44 7.04 31.48 -52.92
N PRO A 45 7.30 31.35 -54.25
CA PRO A 45 8.19 30.33 -54.79
C PRO A 45 9.65 30.81 -54.78
N ASP A 46 10.58 29.97 -54.35
CA ASP A 46 11.97 30.06 -54.80
C ASP A 46 12.64 28.67 -54.78
N THR A 47 12.86 28.18 -56.00
CA THR A 47 14.04 27.48 -56.53
C THR A 47 14.59 26.26 -55.78
N GLU A 48 14.50 25.13 -56.50
CA GLU A 48 15.04 23.79 -56.28
C GLU A 48 16.50 23.74 -55.79
N GLN A 49 16.75 22.92 -54.76
CA GLN A 49 17.89 22.00 -54.73
C GLN A 49 17.47 20.68 -54.04
N THR A 50 17.29 19.65 -54.86
CA THR A 50 17.01 18.27 -54.47
C THR A 50 18.25 17.61 -53.87
N VAL A 51 18.28 17.50 -52.53
CA VAL A 51 19.17 16.56 -51.84
C VAL A 51 18.31 15.37 -51.38
N SER A 52 18.43 14.26 -52.09
CA SER A 52 17.79 12.98 -51.73
C SER A 52 18.42 12.41 -50.44
N VAL A 53 17.83 12.75 -49.29
CA VAL A 53 18.09 12.06 -48.02
C VAL A 53 17.11 10.89 -47.93
N HIS A 54 17.58 9.68 -48.22
CA HIS A 54 16.88 8.45 -47.81
C HIS A 54 16.82 8.41 -46.28
N GLN A 55 15.69 8.82 -45.69
CA GLN A 55 15.42 8.62 -44.27
C GLN A 55 14.83 7.20 -44.06
N PRO A 56 15.51 6.30 -43.35
CA PRO A 56 15.01 4.95 -43.08
C PRO A 56 13.78 4.91 -42.13
N GLY A 57 13.43 6.05 -41.51
CA GLY A 57 12.39 6.14 -40.48
C GLY A 57 10.96 6.34 -41.00
N THR A 58 10.77 6.82 -42.24
CA THR A 58 9.42 7.07 -42.77
C THR A 58 8.68 5.79 -43.13
N LYS A 59 9.40 4.75 -43.57
CA LYS A 59 8.83 3.45 -43.92
C LYS A 59 8.27 2.73 -42.69
N LEU A 60 8.99 2.75 -41.57
CA LEU A 60 8.54 2.10 -40.34
C LEU A 60 7.27 2.76 -39.76
N TYR A 61 7.16 4.08 -39.90
CA TYR A 61 5.99 4.84 -39.46
C TYR A 61 4.80 4.65 -40.40
N SER A 62 5.02 4.61 -41.72
CA SER A 62 3.97 4.28 -42.68
C SER A 62 3.48 2.84 -42.54
N ASP A 63 4.38 1.91 -42.25
CA ASP A 63 4.06 0.49 -42.04
C ASP A 63 3.26 0.30 -40.74
N PHE A 64 3.55 1.07 -39.68
CA PHE A 64 2.75 1.09 -38.45
C PHE A 64 1.34 1.67 -38.67
N LEU A 65 1.21 2.72 -39.47
CA LEU A 65 -0.10 3.31 -39.81
C LEU A 65 -0.91 2.45 -40.80
N ALA A 66 -0.23 1.65 -41.62
CA ALA A 66 -0.86 0.72 -42.57
C ALA A 66 -1.25 -0.62 -41.94
N PHE A 67 -0.76 -0.93 -40.74
CA PHE A 67 -1.06 -2.16 -40.01
C PHE A 67 -2.55 -2.25 -39.68
N LYS A 68 -3.25 -3.23 -40.27
CA LYS A 68 -4.64 -3.55 -39.92
C LYS A 68 -4.63 -4.76 -38.99
N SER A 69 -5.40 -4.71 -37.89
CA SER A 69 -5.47 -5.85 -36.94
C SER A 69 -5.98 -7.14 -37.58
N SER A 70 -6.66 -7.03 -38.74
CA SER A 70 -7.11 -8.16 -39.57
C SER A 70 -5.99 -8.96 -40.22
N ASP A 71 -4.78 -8.40 -40.31
CA ASP A 71 -3.62 -9.05 -40.94
C ASP A 71 -2.90 -10.00 -39.97
N PHE A 72 -3.36 -10.07 -38.72
CA PHE A 72 -2.84 -11.00 -37.72
C PHE A 72 -3.42 -12.41 -37.98
N GLN A 73 -2.68 -13.24 -38.70
CA GLN A 73 -2.89 -14.69 -38.76
C GLN A 73 -2.23 -15.33 -37.52
N PRO A 74 -2.97 -15.89 -36.57
CA PRO A 74 -2.39 -16.50 -35.38
C PRO A 74 -1.92 -17.92 -35.70
N GLU A 75 -0.88 -18.05 -36.52
CA GLU A 75 -0.20 -19.33 -36.78
C GLU A 75 1.19 -19.40 -36.14
N ALA A 76 1.45 -18.59 -35.11
CA ALA A 76 2.71 -18.68 -34.37
C ALA A 76 2.61 -19.74 -33.27
N GLU A 77 3.53 -20.71 -33.29
CA GLU A 77 3.94 -21.44 -32.08
C GLU A 77 4.01 -20.44 -30.92
N THR A 78 3.39 -20.76 -29.78
CA THR A 78 3.32 -19.86 -28.63
C THR A 78 4.72 -19.40 -28.24
N ASP A 79 5.10 -18.18 -28.64
CA ASP A 79 6.41 -17.65 -28.27
C ASP A 79 6.41 -17.41 -26.76
N HIS A 80 7.00 -18.35 -26.03
CA HIS A 80 7.08 -18.30 -24.59
C HIS A 80 7.76 -17.02 -24.10
N ARG A 81 8.52 -16.28 -24.93
CA ARG A 81 9.12 -14.98 -24.55
C ARG A 81 8.08 -13.89 -24.36
N LEU A 82 6.89 -14.02 -24.98
CA LEU A 82 5.79 -13.06 -24.88
C LEU A 82 4.93 -13.25 -23.62
N ILE A 83 5.11 -14.37 -22.90
CA ILE A 83 4.43 -14.61 -21.63
C ILE A 83 5.22 -13.96 -20.50
N SER A 84 4.54 -13.12 -19.70
CA SER A 84 5.16 -12.49 -18.54
C SER A 84 5.76 -13.53 -17.58
N PRO A 85 6.96 -13.30 -17.01
CA PRO A 85 7.55 -14.21 -16.03
C PRO A 85 6.62 -14.51 -14.84
N TRP A 86 5.78 -13.54 -14.48
CA TRP A 86 4.71 -13.68 -13.49
C TRP A 86 3.75 -14.81 -13.85
N LEU A 87 3.16 -14.77 -15.04
CA LEU A 87 2.18 -15.77 -15.49
C LEU A 87 2.81 -17.14 -15.75
N LYS A 88 4.11 -17.18 -16.11
CA LYS A 88 4.86 -18.45 -16.15
C LYS A 88 5.02 -19.07 -14.77
N ARG A 89 5.24 -18.26 -13.73
CA ARG A 89 5.46 -18.74 -12.36
C ARG A 89 4.15 -19.17 -11.70
N THR A 90 3.08 -18.42 -11.91
CA THR A 90 1.78 -18.68 -11.28
C THR A 90 0.94 -19.69 -12.02
N HIS A 91 1.18 -19.90 -13.32
CA HIS A 91 0.39 -20.76 -14.19
C HIS A 91 -1.10 -20.39 -14.31
N TRP A 92 -1.53 -19.23 -13.82
CA TRP A 92 -2.94 -18.82 -13.82
C TRP A 92 -3.61 -18.80 -15.19
N MET A 93 -2.85 -18.65 -16.27
CA MET A 93 -3.41 -18.76 -17.62
C MET A 93 -3.95 -20.17 -17.91
N ARG A 94 -3.33 -21.22 -17.35
CA ARG A 94 -3.79 -22.61 -17.49
C ARG A 94 -5.08 -22.85 -16.71
N LEU A 95 -5.26 -22.15 -15.59
CA LEU A 95 -6.46 -22.22 -14.76
C LEU A 95 -7.73 -21.91 -15.56
N ILE A 96 -7.63 -21.00 -16.53
CA ILE A 96 -8.76 -20.48 -17.30
C ILE A 96 -8.76 -20.93 -18.76
N GLU A 97 -7.76 -21.71 -19.19
CA GLU A 97 -7.53 -22.06 -20.60
C GLU A 97 -8.72 -22.80 -21.20
N SER A 98 -9.33 -23.72 -20.45
CA SER A 98 -10.55 -24.45 -20.83
C SER A 98 -11.85 -23.66 -20.68
N HIS A 99 -11.78 -22.40 -20.21
CA HIS A 99 -12.92 -21.59 -19.80
C HIS A 99 -12.90 -20.17 -20.40
N LEU A 100 -12.11 -19.95 -21.46
CA LEU A 100 -11.96 -18.63 -22.10
C LEU A 100 -13.28 -18.10 -22.69
N ASP A 101 -14.18 -18.97 -23.11
CA ASP A 101 -15.52 -18.58 -23.61
C ASP A 101 -16.45 -18.07 -22.48
N HIS A 102 -16.02 -18.19 -21.22
CA HIS A 102 -16.80 -17.86 -20.02
C HIS A 102 -16.06 -16.89 -19.08
N LEU A 103 -15.20 -16.01 -19.62
CA LEU A 103 -14.42 -15.05 -18.84
C LEU A 103 -15.27 -14.18 -17.91
N ASP A 104 -16.44 -13.72 -18.37
CA ASP A 104 -17.35 -12.93 -17.53
C ASP A 104 -17.86 -13.71 -16.32
N GLU A 105 -18.14 -15.00 -16.48
CA GLU A 105 -18.52 -15.87 -15.35
C GLU A 105 -17.36 -16.00 -14.37
N LEU A 106 -16.14 -16.27 -14.85
CA LEU A 106 -14.96 -16.42 -13.99
C LEU A 106 -14.62 -15.14 -13.22
N CYS A 107 -14.70 -13.97 -13.89
CA CYS A 107 -14.49 -12.68 -13.25
C CYS A 107 -15.54 -12.42 -12.16
N ASN A 108 -16.81 -12.77 -12.42
CA ASN A 108 -17.88 -12.69 -11.45
C ASN A 108 -17.72 -13.74 -10.34
N PHE A 109 -17.15 -14.89 -10.64
CA PHE A 109 -16.99 -16.01 -9.71
C PHE A 109 -16.08 -15.64 -8.54
N ALA A 110 -15.05 -14.82 -8.77
CA ALA A 110 -14.22 -14.28 -7.71
C ALA A 110 -14.65 -12.89 -7.23
N LYS A 111 -15.81 -12.33 -7.63
CA LYS A 111 -16.23 -10.97 -7.23
C LYS A 111 -16.64 -10.90 -5.75
N PHE A 112 -16.48 -9.72 -5.15
CA PHE A 112 -16.97 -9.47 -3.79
C PHE A 112 -18.49 -9.75 -3.74
N PRO A 113 -18.97 -10.50 -2.74
CA PRO A 113 -20.38 -10.88 -2.66
C PRO A 113 -21.27 -9.64 -2.45
N GLY A 114 -22.41 -9.62 -3.15
CA GLY A 114 -23.42 -8.58 -2.96
C GLY A 114 -24.10 -8.68 -1.59
N GLU A 115 -24.79 -7.62 -1.17
CA GLU A 115 -25.49 -7.60 0.13
C GLU A 115 -26.58 -8.68 0.24
N GLU A 116 -27.20 -9.04 -0.89
CA GLU A 116 -28.26 -10.05 -0.95
C GLU A 116 -27.75 -11.48 -1.18
N GLU A 117 -26.53 -11.65 -1.69
CA GLU A 117 -26.04 -12.97 -2.12
C GLU A 117 -25.73 -13.87 -0.93
N PHE A 118 -24.99 -13.34 0.05
CA PHE A 118 -24.66 -14.03 1.31
C PHE A 118 -24.75 -13.04 2.48
N PRO A 119 -25.97 -12.68 2.95
CA PRO A 119 -26.18 -11.56 3.86
C PRO A 119 -25.35 -11.62 5.14
N GLU A 120 -25.21 -12.82 5.73
CA GLU A 120 -24.49 -13.03 6.99
C GLU A 120 -22.97 -13.18 6.84
N LEU A 121 -22.47 -13.42 5.61
CA LEU A 121 -21.06 -13.78 5.40
C LEU A 121 -20.11 -12.67 5.85
N LYS A 122 -20.43 -11.42 5.52
CA LYS A 122 -19.61 -10.27 5.92
C LYS A 122 -19.56 -10.14 7.44
N THR A 123 -20.72 -10.24 8.09
CA THR A 123 -20.86 -10.08 9.54
C THR A 123 -20.09 -11.16 10.29
N ILE A 124 -20.24 -12.43 9.89
CA ILE A 124 -19.56 -13.53 10.56
C ILE A 124 -18.04 -13.44 10.39
N VAL A 125 -17.55 -13.12 9.19
CA VAL A 125 -16.10 -13.03 8.93
C VAL A 125 -15.48 -11.86 9.69
N VAL A 126 -16.14 -10.69 9.74
CA VAL A 126 -15.67 -9.55 10.52
C VAL A 126 -15.64 -9.88 12.01
N THR A 127 -16.69 -10.54 12.52
CA THR A 127 -16.78 -10.94 13.94
C THR A 127 -15.67 -11.93 14.29
N TYR A 128 -15.49 -12.95 13.46
CA TYR A 128 -14.43 -13.95 13.60
C TYR A 128 -13.03 -13.32 13.68
N PHE A 129 -12.67 -12.45 12.74
CA PHE A 129 -11.35 -11.81 12.75
C PHE A 129 -11.21 -10.73 13.82
N THR A 130 -12.30 -10.15 14.30
CA THR A 130 -12.30 -9.27 15.47
C THR A 130 -11.97 -10.07 16.74
N ALA A 131 -12.62 -11.21 16.94
CA ALA A 131 -12.31 -12.10 18.07
C ALA A 131 -10.87 -12.63 17.98
N ALA A 132 -10.42 -13.04 16.79
CA ALA A 132 -9.05 -13.54 16.59
C ALA A 132 -7.98 -12.46 16.84
N THR A 133 -8.25 -11.19 16.53
CA THR A 133 -7.29 -10.10 16.82
C THR A 133 -7.20 -9.79 18.32
N GLN A 134 -8.28 -9.96 19.10
CA GLN A 134 -8.24 -9.81 20.57
C GLN A 134 -7.34 -10.86 21.23
N LEU A 135 -7.19 -12.05 20.63
CA LEU A 135 -6.29 -13.09 21.13
C LEU A 135 -4.81 -12.67 21.09
N VAL A 136 -4.44 -11.68 20.26
CA VAL A 136 -3.07 -11.16 20.20
C VAL A 136 -2.65 -10.59 21.56
N ASP A 137 -3.51 -9.81 22.20
CA ASP A 137 -3.22 -9.20 23.51
C ASP A 137 -3.17 -10.23 24.65
N LEU A 138 -3.78 -11.40 24.45
CA LEU A 138 -3.80 -12.51 25.41
C LEU A 138 -2.67 -13.53 25.20
N THR A 139 -1.81 -13.32 24.20
CA THR A 139 -0.78 -14.29 23.81
C THR A 139 0.61 -13.82 24.21
N HIS A 140 1.41 -14.74 24.73
CA HIS A 140 2.79 -14.44 25.11
C HIS A 140 3.64 -13.97 23.92
N GLY A 141 4.44 -12.91 24.10
CA GLY A 141 5.21 -12.26 23.03
C GLY A 141 6.07 -13.23 22.21
N ALA A 142 6.74 -14.19 22.86
CA ALA A 142 7.56 -15.19 22.17
C ALA A 142 6.77 -16.09 21.17
N VAL A 143 5.49 -16.35 21.44
CA VAL A 143 4.62 -17.10 20.52
C VAL A 143 4.22 -16.19 19.36
N LEU A 144 3.92 -14.92 19.62
CA LEU A 144 3.61 -13.93 18.58
C LEU A 144 4.80 -13.65 17.65
N GLU A 145 6.02 -13.62 18.17
CA GLU A 145 7.26 -13.50 17.39
C GLU A 145 7.46 -14.70 16.46
N ARG A 146 7.19 -15.92 16.98
CA ARG A 146 7.22 -17.15 16.17
C ARG A 146 6.13 -17.17 15.10
N LEU A 147 4.89 -16.80 15.43
CA LEU A 147 3.78 -16.66 14.48
C LEU A 147 4.09 -15.66 13.35
N ASN A 148 4.84 -14.58 13.65
CA ASN A 148 5.22 -13.59 12.65
C ASN A 148 6.45 -13.98 11.82
N THR A 149 7.22 -14.97 12.27
CA THR A 149 8.42 -15.46 11.61
C THR A 149 8.07 -16.55 10.59
N ALA A 150 8.20 -16.22 9.30
CA ALA A 150 7.85 -17.15 8.22
C ALA A 150 8.95 -18.19 7.92
N ASP A 151 10.23 -17.82 8.05
CA ASP A 151 11.39 -18.69 7.77
C ASP A 151 12.40 -18.60 8.93
N PRO A 152 12.18 -19.34 10.03
CA PRO A 152 13.05 -19.27 11.20
C PRO A 152 14.45 -19.86 10.94
N ASP A 153 14.59 -20.77 9.98
CA ASP A 153 15.86 -21.44 9.69
C ASP A 153 16.84 -20.52 8.97
N LYS A 154 16.33 -19.59 8.17
CA LYS A 154 17.14 -18.64 7.41
C LYS A 154 17.57 -17.42 8.23
N ASP A 155 16.62 -16.73 8.85
CA ASP A 155 16.84 -15.41 9.46
C ASP A 155 16.71 -15.42 11.01
N GLY A 156 16.42 -16.59 11.60
CA GLY A 156 16.08 -16.71 13.02
C GLY A 156 14.67 -16.22 13.34
N ILE A 157 14.31 -16.24 14.63
CA ILE A 157 13.03 -15.70 15.10
C ILE A 157 13.11 -14.18 15.10
N THR A 158 12.17 -13.52 14.45
CA THR A 158 12.12 -12.05 14.41
C THR A 158 11.69 -11.49 15.78
N ASN A 159 12.34 -10.41 16.23
CA ASN A 159 11.96 -9.69 17.46
C ASN A 159 10.69 -8.83 17.29
N LYS A 160 9.88 -9.10 16.26
CA LYS A 160 8.66 -8.36 15.95
C LYS A 160 7.47 -9.27 16.17
N PRO A 161 6.68 -9.09 17.24
CA PRO A 161 5.50 -9.91 17.46
C PRO A 161 4.46 -9.67 16.36
N LEU A 162 3.60 -10.65 16.11
CA LEU A 162 2.40 -10.47 15.31
C LEU A 162 1.54 -9.34 15.92
N HIS A 163 1.21 -8.34 15.11
CA HIS A 163 0.43 -7.18 15.55
C HIS A 163 -1.04 -7.32 15.15
N ALA A 164 -1.92 -6.90 16.05
CA ALA A 164 -3.34 -6.73 15.76
C ALA A 164 -3.57 -5.46 14.94
N HIS A 165 -4.41 -5.56 13.91
CA HIS A 165 -5.03 -4.38 13.30
C HIS A 165 -6.28 -4.03 14.10
N LYS A 166 -6.47 -2.75 14.42
CA LYS A 166 -7.61 -2.30 15.21
C LYS A 166 -8.92 -2.60 14.46
N PRO A 167 -9.88 -3.32 15.06
CA PRO A 167 -11.19 -3.52 14.46
C PRO A 167 -11.85 -2.18 14.11
N GLY A 168 -12.48 -2.10 12.93
CA GLY A 168 -13.09 -0.88 12.41
C GLY A 168 -12.14 0.09 11.69
N ASP A 169 -10.81 -0.09 11.77
CA ASP A 169 -9.87 0.71 10.99
C ASP A 169 -9.83 0.28 9.51
N ALA A 170 -9.46 1.22 8.63
CA ALA A 170 -9.30 1.02 7.21
C ALA A 170 -8.31 -0.12 6.88
N THR A 171 -7.26 -0.29 7.69
CA THR A 171 -6.30 -1.39 7.52
C THR A 171 -6.97 -2.74 7.78
N PHE A 172 -7.63 -2.91 8.93
CA PHE A 172 -8.35 -4.14 9.27
C PHE A 172 -9.37 -4.50 8.18
N ASN A 173 -10.16 -3.52 7.74
CA ASN A 173 -11.19 -3.74 6.71
C ASN A 173 -10.60 -4.24 5.39
N LYS A 174 -9.46 -3.71 4.94
CA LYS A 174 -8.78 -4.18 3.71
C LYS A 174 -8.30 -5.63 3.82
N TYR A 175 -7.83 -6.03 5.00
CA TYR A 175 -7.36 -7.39 5.25
C TYR A 175 -8.51 -8.38 5.32
N VAL A 176 -9.62 -8.00 5.94
CA VAL A 176 -10.80 -8.87 6.04
C VAL A 176 -11.56 -8.97 4.72
N GLN A 177 -11.60 -7.90 3.92
CA GLN A 177 -12.29 -7.88 2.62
C GLN A 177 -11.80 -8.96 1.65
N ILE A 178 -10.49 -9.25 1.59
CA ILE A 178 -10.00 -10.32 0.72
C ILE A 178 -10.47 -11.69 1.19
N VAL A 179 -10.64 -11.90 2.50
CA VAL A 179 -11.12 -13.16 3.07
C VAL A 179 -12.62 -13.33 2.82
N ILE A 180 -13.41 -12.25 2.93
CA ILE A 180 -14.83 -12.27 2.54
C ILE A 180 -14.97 -12.65 1.06
N ARG A 181 -14.12 -12.06 0.20
CA ARG A 181 -14.12 -12.35 -1.24
C ARG A 181 -13.70 -13.79 -1.53
N LEU A 182 -12.70 -14.30 -0.83
CA LEU A 182 -12.27 -15.71 -0.86
C LEU A 182 -13.42 -16.65 -0.49
N LEU A 183 -14.03 -16.44 0.68
CA LEU A 183 -15.12 -17.29 1.17
C LEU A 183 -16.36 -17.20 0.30
N GLY A 184 -16.70 -16.02 -0.20
CA GLY A 184 -17.76 -15.84 -1.19
C GLY A 184 -17.49 -16.65 -2.46
N THR A 185 -16.24 -16.68 -2.94
CA THR A 185 -15.83 -17.52 -4.08
C THR A 185 -15.95 -19.01 -3.76
N PHE A 186 -15.61 -19.42 -2.54
CA PHE A 186 -15.62 -20.82 -2.12
C PHE A 186 -17.04 -21.40 -1.96
N ILE A 187 -18.00 -20.59 -1.52
CA ILE A 187 -19.39 -21.03 -1.33
C ILE A 187 -20.26 -20.82 -2.57
N ARG A 188 -19.84 -19.93 -3.49
CA ARG A 188 -20.54 -19.69 -4.76
C ARG A 188 -20.45 -20.94 -5.64
N GLU A 189 -21.55 -21.26 -6.31
CA GLU A 189 -21.60 -22.31 -7.32
C GLU A 189 -21.31 -21.71 -8.70
N SER A 190 -20.52 -22.40 -9.51
CA SER A 190 -20.28 -22.05 -10.93
C SER A 190 -20.69 -23.24 -11.80
N LYS A 191 -21.20 -22.92 -12.99
CA LYS A 191 -21.62 -23.92 -13.97
C LYS A 191 -20.45 -24.46 -14.76
N HIS A 192 -19.43 -23.63 -14.94
CA HIS A 192 -18.32 -23.90 -15.84
C HIS A 192 -16.99 -24.15 -15.12
N TYR A 193 -16.86 -23.76 -13.85
CA TYR A 193 -15.62 -23.90 -13.10
C TYR A 193 -15.86 -24.51 -11.72
N THR A 194 -14.95 -25.37 -11.29
CA THR A 194 -15.01 -26.00 -9.95
C THR A 194 -13.68 -25.83 -9.25
N LEU A 195 -13.73 -25.44 -7.98
CA LEU A 195 -12.54 -25.32 -7.15
C LEU A 195 -12.06 -26.71 -6.71
N PRO A 196 -10.74 -26.95 -6.62
CA PRO A 196 -10.17 -28.25 -6.29
C PRO A 196 -10.22 -28.50 -4.76
N PHE A 197 -11.41 -28.70 -4.21
CA PHE A 197 -11.55 -29.09 -2.80
C PHE A 197 -11.28 -30.58 -2.60
N THR A 198 -10.57 -30.93 -1.52
CA THR A 198 -10.52 -32.33 -1.05
C THR A 198 -11.87 -32.72 -0.45
N PRO A 199 -12.18 -34.03 -0.30
CA PRO A 199 -13.44 -34.45 0.34
C PRO A 199 -13.63 -33.90 1.76
N SER A 200 -12.53 -33.71 2.50
CA SER A 200 -12.55 -33.12 3.85
C SER A 200 -12.88 -31.62 3.81
N CYS A 201 -12.27 -30.89 2.86
CA CYS A 201 -12.58 -29.47 2.64
C CYS A 201 -14.03 -29.30 2.21
N GLU A 202 -14.52 -30.16 1.31
CA GLU A 202 -15.89 -30.12 0.80
C GLU A 202 -16.92 -30.40 1.91
N SER A 203 -16.63 -31.35 2.80
CA SER A 203 -17.47 -31.63 3.97
C SER A 203 -17.53 -30.42 4.93
N SER A 204 -16.38 -29.78 5.18
CA SER A 204 -16.30 -28.58 6.03
C SER A 204 -16.97 -27.36 5.38
N ARG A 205 -16.86 -27.23 4.06
CA ARG A 205 -17.55 -26.22 3.24
C ARG A 205 -19.05 -26.38 3.34
N ALA A 206 -19.57 -27.59 3.17
CA ALA A 206 -20.99 -27.88 3.29
C ALA A 206 -21.53 -27.59 4.70
N ALA A 207 -20.76 -27.93 5.75
CA ALA A 207 -21.10 -27.61 7.13
C ALA A 207 -21.16 -26.09 7.37
N PHE A 208 -20.18 -25.34 6.84
CA PHE A 208 -20.16 -23.88 6.92
C PHE A 208 -21.33 -23.25 6.17
N VAL A 209 -21.65 -23.69 4.96
CA VAL A 209 -22.82 -23.21 4.20
C VAL A 209 -24.12 -23.50 4.95
N HIS A 210 -24.25 -24.69 5.55
CA HIS A 210 -25.41 -25.02 6.36
C HIS A 210 -25.53 -24.11 7.60
N ALA A 211 -24.43 -23.89 8.33
CA ALA A 211 -24.40 -23.01 9.49
C ALA A 211 -24.68 -21.54 9.12
N LEU A 212 -24.19 -21.08 7.97
CA LEU A 212 -24.44 -19.72 7.48
C LEU A 212 -25.95 -19.46 7.30
N ASN A 213 -26.66 -20.44 6.74
CA ASN A 213 -28.10 -20.33 6.47
C ASN A 213 -28.98 -20.61 7.69
N ASN A 214 -28.61 -21.59 8.53
CA ASN A 214 -29.51 -22.15 9.55
C ASN A 214 -28.93 -22.18 10.97
N GLY A 215 -27.64 -21.87 11.15
CA GLY A 215 -26.93 -22.00 12.42
C GLY A 215 -27.06 -20.78 13.33
N SER A 216 -26.75 -20.98 14.62
CA SER A 216 -26.53 -19.88 15.56
C SER A 216 -25.20 -19.17 15.28
N ASP A 217 -24.97 -18.00 15.90
CA ASP A 217 -23.70 -17.28 15.74
C ASP A 217 -22.48 -18.10 16.20
N SER A 218 -22.64 -18.94 17.23
CA SER A 218 -21.60 -19.87 17.68
C SER A 218 -21.34 -20.96 16.63
N ASP A 219 -22.39 -21.57 16.06
CA ASP A 219 -22.25 -22.62 15.05
C ASP A 219 -21.59 -22.08 13.78
N ARG A 220 -21.94 -20.85 13.38
CA ARG A 220 -21.37 -20.14 12.23
C ARG A 220 -19.88 -19.87 12.44
N ASP A 221 -19.52 -19.37 13.62
CA ASP A 221 -18.15 -19.01 13.97
C ASP A 221 -17.24 -20.25 14.06
N GLU A 222 -17.74 -21.34 14.64
CA GLU A 222 -17.03 -22.63 14.70
C GLU A 222 -16.91 -23.29 13.32
N SER A 223 -18.00 -23.33 12.53
CA SER A 223 -17.97 -23.90 11.19
C SER A 223 -17.06 -23.11 10.24
N LEU A 224 -17.01 -21.78 10.38
CA LEU A 224 -16.05 -20.93 9.66
C LEU A 224 -14.61 -21.27 10.05
N HIS A 225 -14.33 -21.41 11.35
CA HIS A 225 -13.00 -21.80 11.83
C HIS A 225 -12.55 -23.12 11.22
N ASN A 226 -13.40 -24.15 11.33
CA ASN A 226 -13.14 -25.49 10.82
C ASN A 226 -12.95 -25.50 9.31
N PHE A 227 -13.75 -24.72 8.57
CA PHE A 227 -13.59 -24.62 7.13
C PHE A 227 -12.26 -23.95 6.74
N LEU A 228 -11.92 -22.80 7.32
CA LEU A 228 -10.65 -22.11 7.06
C LEU A 228 -9.45 -22.99 7.41
N LEU A 229 -9.51 -23.68 8.56
CA LEU A 229 -8.46 -24.61 8.98
C LEU A 229 -8.36 -25.79 8.00
N SER A 230 -9.48 -26.38 7.56
CA SER A 230 -9.48 -27.47 6.58
C SER A 230 -8.81 -27.07 5.26
N VAL A 231 -8.96 -25.81 4.83
CA VAL A 231 -8.34 -25.34 3.59
C VAL A 231 -6.87 -24.98 3.78
N TRP A 232 -6.52 -24.26 4.84
CA TRP A 232 -5.17 -23.71 5.04
C TRP A 232 -4.20 -24.64 5.76
N ALA A 233 -4.71 -25.60 6.54
CA ALA A 233 -3.93 -26.66 7.17
C ALA A 233 -3.94 -27.98 6.36
N THR A 234 -4.29 -27.91 5.07
CA THR A 234 -4.17 -29.05 4.15
C THR A 234 -2.87 -28.95 3.35
N THR A 235 -2.21 -30.10 3.17
CA THR A 235 -1.08 -30.25 2.26
C THR A 235 -1.57 -30.46 0.83
N TRP A 236 -1.35 -29.46 -0.02
CA TRP A 236 -1.73 -29.49 -1.44
C TRP A 236 -0.58 -30.06 -2.29
N GLN A 237 -0.64 -31.34 -2.61
CA GLN A 237 0.35 -31.98 -3.50
C GLN A 237 -0.04 -31.74 -4.96
N ALA A 238 0.80 -31.02 -5.69
CA ALA A 238 0.69 -30.92 -7.14
C ALA A 238 0.91 -32.30 -7.78
N THR A 239 -0.05 -32.78 -8.58
CA THR A 239 0.17 -33.96 -9.41
C THR A 239 0.89 -33.53 -10.70
N HIS A 240 1.42 -34.51 -11.46
CA HIS A 240 2.13 -34.22 -12.71
C HIS A 240 1.19 -33.63 -13.79
N GLU A 241 -0.12 -33.83 -13.64
CA GLU A 241 -1.18 -33.39 -14.56
C GLU A 241 -1.89 -32.13 -14.05
N GLU A 242 -2.09 -31.99 -12.74
CA GLU A 242 -2.78 -30.86 -12.10
C GLU A 242 -1.84 -30.19 -11.09
N ARG A 243 -1.24 -29.05 -11.47
CA ARG A 243 -0.34 -28.30 -10.57
C ARG A 243 -1.06 -27.37 -9.61
N ASP A 244 -2.28 -26.95 -9.95
CA ASP A 244 -3.03 -25.95 -9.20
C ASP A 244 -4.08 -26.63 -8.32
N CYS A 245 -3.62 -27.41 -7.33
CA CYS A 245 -4.51 -28.16 -6.43
C CYS A 245 -5.00 -27.32 -5.24
N ASP A 246 -4.38 -26.16 -4.95
CA ASP A 246 -4.76 -25.34 -3.79
C ASP A 246 -5.88 -24.34 -4.15
N PRO A 247 -7.09 -24.46 -3.57
CA PRO A 247 -8.22 -23.60 -3.88
C PRO A 247 -7.97 -22.13 -3.51
N THR A 248 -7.09 -21.83 -2.54
CA THR A 248 -6.70 -20.46 -2.20
C THR A 248 -5.85 -19.84 -3.32
N LEU A 249 -4.98 -20.62 -3.96
CA LEU A 249 -4.19 -20.16 -5.10
C LEU A 249 -5.05 -20.04 -6.37
N CYS A 250 -6.00 -20.95 -6.59
CA CYS A 250 -7.00 -20.83 -7.66
C CYS A 250 -7.82 -19.54 -7.49
N PHE A 251 -8.28 -19.25 -6.27
CA PHE A 251 -8.94 -17.98 -5.96
C PHE A 251 -8.07 -16.78 -6.33
N LEU A 252 -6.77 -16.79 -6.00
CA LEU A 252 -5.89 -15.67 -6.35
C LEU A 252 -5.76 -15.47 -7.86
N GLY A 253 -5.77 -16.57 -8.64
CA GLY A 253 -5.79 -16.51 -10.10
C GLY A 253 -7.07 -15.85 -10.61
N LEU A 254 -8.24 -16.30 -10.13
CA LEU A 254 -9.53 -15.74 -10.49
C LEU A 254 -9.70 -14.29 -10.00
N TYR A 255 -9.19 -13.96 -8.81
CA TYR A 255 -9.17 -12.61 -8.27
C TYR A 255 -8.33 -11.66 -9.14
N ALA A 256 -7.23 -12.18 -9.69
CA ALA A 256 -6.34 -11.42 -10.57
C ALA A 256 -6.88 -11.27 -11.99
N LEU A 257 -7.83 -12.09 -12.41
CA LEU A 257 -8.41 -12.05 -13.75
C LEU A 257 -9.22 -10.76 -13.95
N GLN A 258 -8.99 -10.12 -15.10
CA GLN A 258 -9.71 -8.94 -15.55
C GLN A 258 -10.69 -9.31 -16.68
N PRO A 259 -11.74 -8.51 -16.91
CA PRO A 259 -12.70 -8.76 -18.00
C PRO A 259 -12.08 -8.81 -19.39
N THR A 260 -10.90 -8.19 -19.57
CA THR A 260 -10.13 -8.22 -20.82
C THR A 260 -9.39 -9.55 -21.06
N GLY A 261 -9.44 -10.49 -20.10
CA GLY A 261 -8.62 -11.71 -20.08
C GLY A 261 -7.20 -11.49 -19.56
N GLU A 262 -6.84 -10.24 -19.21
CA GLU A 262 -5.55 -9.93 -18.60
C GLU A 262 -5.54 -10.27 -17.11
N PHE A 263 -4.35 -10.41 -16.53
CA PHE A 263 -4.17 -10.65 -15.10
C PHE A 263 -3.52 -9.45 -14.43
N LEU A 264 -3.86 -9.24 -13.16
CA LEU A 264 -3.15 -8.31 -12.28
C LEU A 264 -1.66 -8.66 -12.22
N GLY A 265 -0.83 -7.63 -12.30
CA GLY A 265 0.61 -7.75 -12.24
C GLY A 265 1.15 -7.97 -10.82
N PRO A 266 2.44 -8.32 -10.70
CA PRO A 266 3.11 -8.61 -9.43
C PRO A 266 2.87 -7.54 -8.34
N LYS A 267 3.03 -6.26 -8.69
CA LYS A 267 2.88 -5.15 -7.75
C LYS A 267 1.49 -5.12 -7.11
N GLN A 268 0.45 -5.39 -7.89
CA GLN A 268 -0.95 -5.38 -7.44
C GLN A 268 -1.29 -6.61 -6.58
N MET A 269 -0.57 -7.73 -6.77
CA MET A 269 -0.80 -8.97 -6.03
C MET A 269 -0.08 -9.05 -4.67
N THR A 270 0.93 -8.21 -4.43
CA THR A 270 1.67 -8.21 -3.15
C THR A 270 0.77 -7.98 -1.93
N SER A 271 -0.17 -7.04 -2.01
CA SER A 271 -1.07 -6.71 -0.90
C SER A 271 -2.13 -7.79 -0.62
N PRO A 272 -2.89 -8.29 -1.62
CA PRO A 272 -3.81 -9.42 -1.42
C PRO A 272 -3.14 -10.65 -0.78
N ILE A 273 -1.94 -11.00 -1.23
CA ILE A 273 -1.18 -12.14 -0.68
C ILE A 273 -0.76 -11.89 0.78
N ALA A 274 -0.31 -10.67 1.10
CA ALA A 274 0.03 -10.28 2.47
C ALA A 274 -1.20 -10.34 3.40
N HIS A 275 -2.36 -9.91 2.91
CA HIS A 275 -3.61 -9.94 3.68
C HIS A 275 -4.04 -11.39 3.98
N LEU A 276 -3.97 -12.29 3.00
CA LEU A 276 -4.26 -13.71 3.21
C LEU A 276 -3.24 -14.35 4.18
N SER A 277 -1.96 -14.04 4.04
CA SER A 277 -0.91 -14.53 4.95
C SER A 277 -1.16 -14.12 6.40
N TRP A 278 -1.62 -12.87 6.62
CA TRP A 278 -2.04 -12.39 7.94
C TRP A 278 -3.29 -13.12 8.44
N ALA A 279 -4.29 -13.33 7.58
CA ALA A 279 -5.50 -14.05 7.94
C ALA A 279 -5.22 -15.49 8.38
N ILE A 280 -4.35 -16.20 7.66
CA ILE A 280 -3.90 -17.56 8.03
C ILE A 280 -3.27 -17.54 9.43
N ARG A 281 -2.37 -16.59 9.71
CA ARG A 281 -1.75 -16.47 11.04
C ARG A 281 -2.76 -16.26 12.15
N LEU A 282 -3.84 -15.50 11.92
CA LEU A 282 -4.90 -15.33 12.90
C LEU A 282 -5.78 -16.56 13.09
N VAL A 283 -6.04 -17.32 12.02
CA VAL A 283 -6.71 -18.62 12.14
C VAL A 283 -5.87 -19.58 12.99
N ILE A 284 -4.57 -19.65 12.72
CA ILE A 284 -3.66 -20.50 13.50
C ILE A 284 -3.50 -20.01 14.94
N LEU A 285 -3.47 -18.69 15.18
CA LEU A 285 -3.51 -18.14 16.53
C LEU A 285 -4.75 -18.59 17.28
N ARG A 286 -5.92 -18.55 16.65
CA ARG A 286 -7.16 -19.04 17.25
C ARG A 286 -7.10 -20.55 17.51
N GLN A 287 -6.54 -21.34 16.59
CA GLN A 287 -6.36 -22.78 16.79
C GLN A 287 -5.45 -23.07 18.00
N ILE A 288 -4.39 -22.30 18.21
CA ILE A 288 -3.50 -22.41 19.38
C ILE A 288 -4.31 -22.25 20.68
N HIS A 289 -5.15 -21.21 20.75
CA HIS A 289 -6.02 -20.98 21.92
C HIS A 289 -7.03 -22.11 22.12
N GLN A 290 -7.62 -22.67 21.05
CA GLN A 290 -8.54 -23.80 21.15
C GLN A 290 -7.86 -25.08 21.64
N LEU A 291 -6.63 -25.37 21.19
CA LEU A 291 -5.84 -26.51 21.66
C LEU A 291 -5.50 -26.42 23.15
N CYS A 292 -5.25 -25.21 23.66
CA CYS A 292 -5.04 -24.98 25.08
C CYS A 292 -6.35 -25.06 25.88
N ALA A 293 -7.44 -24.45 25.38
CA ALA A 293 -8.74 -24.47 26.06
C ALA A 293 -9.35 -25.87 26.15
N SER A 294 -9.11 -26.73 25.16
CA SER A 294 -9.52 -28.14 25.16
C SER A 294 -8.64 -29.06 26.02
N GLY A 295 -7.54 -28.55 26.57
CA GLY A 295 -6.59 -29.31 27.38
C GLY A 295 -5.70 -30.27 26.58
N VAL A 296 -5.69 -30.16 25.24
CA VAL A 296 -4.80 -30.95 24.36
C VAL A 296 -3.34 -30.54 24.56
N CYS A 297 -3.09 -29.24 24.73
CA CYS A 297 -1.76 -28.66 24.91
C CYS A 297 -1.66 -27.96 26.27
N LYS A 298 -0.48 -28.03 26.90
CA LYS A 298 -0.27 -27.44 28.23
C LYS A 298 -0.20 -25.92 28.23
N ASP A 299 0.39 -25.36 27.18
CA ASP A 299 0.60 -23.93 27.00
C ASP A 299 0.57 -23.53 25.51
N HIS A 300 0.56 -22.22 25.25
CA HIS A 300 0.51 -21.69 23.88
C HIS A 300 1.73 -22.08 23.04
N LEU A 301 2.89 -22.36 23.64
CA LEU A 301 4.10 -22.72 22.90
C LEU A 301 4.03 -24.18 22.43
N ASP A 302 3.55 -25.07 23.29
CA ASP A 302 3.25 -26.47 22.97
C ASP A 302 2.20 -26.55 21.84
N ALA A 303 1.10 -25.79 21.98
CA ALA A 303 0.09 -25.67 20.94
C ALA A 303 0.63 -25.09 19.63
N PHE A 304 1.49 -24.06 19.68
CA PHE A 304 2.15 -23.51 18.49
C PHE A 304 2.95 -24.58 17.75
N ASN A 305 3.74 -25.40 18.46
CA ASN A 305 4.58 -26.41 17.83
C ASN A 305 3.78 -27.46 17.05
N GLN A 306 2.52 -27.72 17.42
CA GLN A 306 1.65 -28.65 16.68
C GLN A 306 1.14 -28.08 15.35
N VAL A 307 1.07 -26.76 15.21
CA VAL A 307 0.49 -26.08 14.03
C VAL A 307 1.50 -25.23 13.26
N ALA A 308 2.76 -25.20 13.73
CA ALA A 308 3.83 -24.38 13.15
C ALA A 308 4.09 -24.71 11.68
N GLU A 309 3.90 -25.97 11.26
CA GLU A 309 4.13 -26.39 9.89
C GLU A 309 3.24 -25.63 8.88
N TYR A 310 2.04 -25.16 9.29
CA TYR A 310 1.08 -24.50 8.39
C TYR A 310 1.35 -23.00 8.18
N ILE A 311 2.31 -22.42 8.89
CA ILE A 311 2.67 -20.99 8.82
C ILE A 311 4.17 -20.77 8.63
N THR A 312 4.90 -21.81 8.28
CA THR A 312 6.33 -21.78 7.97
C THR A 312 6.56 -22.00 6.49
N GLU A 313 7.51 -21.25 5.92
CA GLU A 313 7.99 -21.40 4.55
C GLU A 313 8.71 -22.74 4.38
N HIS A 314 8.88 -23.19 3.13
CA HIS A 314 9.52 -24.47 2.74
C HIS A 314 8.75 -25.75 3.08
N ASN A 315 7.55 -25.63 3.66
CA ASN A 315 6.61 -26.73 3.80
C ASN A 315 5.58 -26.75 2.66
N ILE A 316 4.97 -27.91 2.40
CA ILE A 316 3.92 -28.06 1.37
C ILE A 316 2.58 -27.68 1.98
N ASN A 317 2.28 -26.38 2.01
CA ASN A 317 1.03 -25.82 2.52
C ASN A 317 0.68 -24.52 1.77
N THR A 318 -0.53 -24.00 2.02
CA THR A 318 -1.01 -22.75 1.41
C THR A 318 -0.14 -21.56 1.77
N PHE A 319 0.26 -21.42 3.04
CA PHE A 319 1.04 -20.27 3.51
C PHE A 319 2.39 -20.15 2.80
N SER A 320 3.16 -21.23 2.74
CA SER A 320 4.44 -21.34 2.04
C SER A 320 4.30 -20.99 0.55
N SER A 321 3.23 -21.46 -0.10
CA SER A 321 2.94 -21.14 -1.50
C SER A 321 2.64 -19.65 -1.70
N LEU A 322 1.82 -19.05 -0.84
CA LEU A 322 1.55 -17.62 -0.82
C LEU A 322 2.83 -16.80 -0.63
N ARG A 323 3.67 -17.17 0.34
CA ARG A 323 4.94 -16.50 0.62
C ARG A 323 5.91 -16.58 -0.55
N SER A 324 6.04 -17.75 -1.18
CA SER A 324 6.82 -17.93 -2.40
C SER A 324 6.33 -17.00 -3.53
N LEU A 325 5.02 -16.90 -3.75
CA LEU A 325 4.45 -15.96 -4.72
C LEU A 325 4.71 -14.50 -4.34
N GLN A 326 4.62 -14.14 -3.06
CA GLN A 326 4.89 -12.79 -2.58
C GLN A 326 6.35 -12.38 -2.78
N HIS A 327 7.29 -13.27 -2.45
CA HIS A 327 8.73 -13.06 -2.66
C HIS A 327 9.03 -12.86 -4.14
N TYR A 328 8.46 -13.71 -5.00
CA TYR A 328 8.61 -13.59 -6.44
C TYR A 328 8.00 -12.29 -6.97
N ALA A 329 6.79 -11.94 -6.53
CA ALA A 329 6.12 -10.71 -6.92
C ALA A 329 6.93 -9.47 -6.53
N THR A 330 7.52 -9.48 -5.34
CA THR A 330 8.39 -8.42 -4.83
C THR A 330 9.67 -8.36 -5.65
N ALA A 331 10.31 -9.49 -5.95
CA ALA A 331 11.52 -9.55 -6.76
C ALA A 331 11.28 -8.99 -8.18
N VAL A 332 10.17 -9.38 -8.82
CA VAL A 332 9.80 -8.85 -10.14
C VAL A 332 9.51 -7.35 -10.06
N THR A 333 8.74 -6.90 -9.07
CA THR A 333 8.42 -5.48 -8.91
C THR A 333 9.67 -4.62 -8.67
N MET A 334 10.62 -5.11 -7.88
CA MET A 334 11.88 -4.41 -7.59
C MET A 334 12.86 -4.45 -8.77
N SER A 335 12.80 -5.49 -9.60
CA SER A 335 13.66 -5.64 -10.78
C SER A 335 13.09 -4.95 -12.03
N THR A 336 11.79 -4.67 -12.04
CA THR A 336 11.13 -3.95 -13.14
C THR A 336 11.41 -2.47 -12.98
N MET A 337 12.17 -1.88 -13.90
CA MET A 337 12.37 -0.43 -13.92
C MET A 337 10.99 0.26 -14.08
N PRO A 338 10.60 1.14 -13.15
CA PRO A 338 9.40 1.94 -13.36
C PRO A 338 9.60 2.78 -14.62
N LEU A 339 8.53 2.98 -15.40
CA LEU A 339 8.57 3.96 -16.48
C LEU A 339 9.01 5.31 -15.90
N PRO A 340 9.92 6.03 -16.56
CA PRO A 340 10.44 7.28 -16.01
C PRO A 340 9.27 8.27 -15.82
N SER A 341 9.00 8.60 -14.56
CA SER A 341 7.98 9.60 -14.21
C SER A 341 8.44 11.02 -14.52
N ILE A 342 9.76 11.22 -14.62
CA ILE A 342 10.41 12.48 -14.96
C ILE A 342 11.29 12.23 -16.17
N VAL A 343 11.08 12.99 -17.23
CA VAL A 343 11.96 13.02 -18.40
C VAL A 343 12.37 14.46 -18.65
N PHE A 344 13.62 14.81 -18.35
CA PHE A 344 14.16 16.12 -18.69
C PHE A 344 14.33 16.24 -20.21
N LEU A 345 13.93 17.39 -20.74
CA LEU A 345 13.95 17.68 -22.18
C LEU A 345 15.29 18.24 -22.63
N ASP A 346 16.00 18.93 -21.73
CA ASP A 346 17.36 19.41 -21.92
C ASP A 346 18.33 18.71 -20.96
N ARG A 347 19.52 18.38 -21.47
CA ARG A 347 20.57 17.70 -20.68
C ARG A 347 21.66 18.65 -20.18
N GLU A 348 21.59 19.91 -20.56
CA GLU A 348 22.58 20.93 -20.21
C GLU A 348 22.07 21.86 -19.12
N ALA A 349 20.91 22.48 -19.33
CA ALA A 349 20.37 23.49 -18.44
C ALA A 349 19.28 22.98 -17.48
N TRP A 350 18.70 21.80 -17.74
CA TRP A 350 17.68 21.15 -16.91
C TRP A 350 16.45 22.04 -16.63
N THR A 351 16.06 22.85 -17.61
CA THR A 351 15.04 23.89 -17.52
C THR A 351 13.63 23.40 -17.86
N ALA A 352 13.49 22.22 -18.48
CA ALA A 352 12.19 21.67 -18.84
C ALA A 352 12.14 20.15 -18.65
N MET A 353 10.98 19.64 -18.23
CA MET A 353 10.75 18.21 -18.01
C MET A 353 9.32 17.80 -18.33
N TYR A 354 9.11 16.56 -18.70
CA TYR A 354 7.83 15.88 -18.55
C TYR A 354 7.75 15.26 -17.16
N PHE A 355 6.75 15.64 -16.36
CA PHE A 355 6.36 14.95 -15.15
C PHE A 355 5.04 14.23 -15.38
N LYS A 356 5.05 12.89 -15.33
CA LYS A 356 3.88 12.04 -15.65
C LYS A 356 3.25 12.40 -17.02
N GLY A 357 4.08 12.68 -18.01
CA GLY A 357 3.65 13.09 -19.36
C GLY A 357 3.22 14.55 -19.50
N GLN A 358 3.15 15.32 -18.41
CA GLN A 358 2.82 16.75 -18.46
C GLN A 358 4.10 17.60 -18.53
N HIS A 359 4.10 18.60 -19.42
CA HIS A 359 5.25 19.47 -19.63
C HIS A 359 5.36 20.56 -18.55
N PHE A 360 6.44 20.54 -17.78
CA PHE A 360 6.84 21.55 -16.81
C PHE A 360 8.11 22.28 -17.25
N SER A 361 8.18 23.59 -17.02
CA SER A 361 9.41 24.36 -17.20
C SER A 361 9.72 25.22 -15.99
N LEU A 362 11.01 25.45 -15.75
CA LEU A 362 11.51 26.30 -14.68
C LEU A 362 10.99 27.74 -14.82
N GLU A 363 10.81 28.23 -16.05
CA GLU A 363 10.22 29.54 -16.29
C GLU A 363 8.76 29.61 -15.81
N LYS A 364 7.95 28.57 -16.06
CA LYS A 364 6.58 28.51 -15.54
C LYS A 364 6.57 28.49 -14.02
N LEU A 365 7.49 27.74 -13.39
CA LEU A 365 7.61 27.72 -11.93
C LEU A 365 7.99 29.10 -11.37
N ARG A 366 8.96 29.79 -11.99
CA ARG A 366 9.34 31.16 -11.61
C ARG A 366 8.17 32.13 -11.73
N LYS A 367 7.35 32.01 -12.78
CA LYS A 367 6.13 32.83 -12.95
C LYS A 367 5.10 32.55 -11.85
N ILE A 368 4.92 31.28 -11.46
CA ILE A 368 4.04 30.91 -10.34
C ILE A 368 4.56 31.52 -9.03
N LEU A 369 5.85 31.39 -8.74
CA LEU A 369 6.46 31.98 -7.53
C LEU A 369 6.30 33.50 -7.49
N ALA A 370 6.59 34.19 -8.59
CA ALA A 370 6.41 35.65 -8.68
C ALA A 370 4.94 36.06 -8.47
N ALA A 371 3.99 35.32 -9.05
CA ALA A 371 2.57 35.59 -8.85
C ALA A 371 2.13 35.33 -7.39
N LEU A 372 2.66 34.28 -6.76
CA LEU A 372 2.44 33.99 -5.35
C LEU A 372 2.98 35.11 -4.45
N GLU A 373 4.21 35.58 -4.68
CA GLU A 373 4.80 36.69 -3.93
C GLU A 373 3.93 37.96 -3.99
N VAL A 374 3.48 38.32 -5.20
CA VAL A 374 2.62 39.49 -5.41
C VAL A 374 1.32 39.33 -4.62
N GLU A 375 0.68 38.16 -4.67
CA GLU A 375 -0.58 37.93 -3.97
C GLU A 375 -0.40 37.87 -2.44
N ILE A 376 0.66 37.25 -1.95
CA ILE A 376 1.03 37.21 -0.53
C ILE A 376 1.25 38.64 -0.01
N MET A 377 2.01 39.45 -0.74
CA MET A 377 2.27 40.84 -0.37
C MET A 377 0.99 41.68 -0.39
N ARG A 378 0.11 41.46 -1.37
CA ARG A 378 -1.18 42.11 -1.46
C ARG A 378 -2.09 41.76 -0.28
N LEU A 379 -2.25 40.47 0.03
CA LEU A 379 -3.03 40.00 1.19
C LEU A 379 -2.45 40.52 2.50
N TRP A 380 -1.13 40.42 2.68
CA TRP A 380 -0.45 40.93 3.87
C TRP A 380 -0.74 42.41 4.08
N THR A 381 -0.53 43.23 3.04
CA THR A 381 -0.61 44.69 3.17
C THR A 381 -2.06 45.16 3.27
N GLU A 382 -2.95 44.66 2.41
CA GLU A 382 -4.31 45.19 2.26
C GLU A 382 -5.33 44.53 3.20
N LYS A 383 -5.17 43.22 3.50
CA LYS A 383 -6.19 42.42 4.19
C LYS A 383 -5.80 42.03 5.60
N VAL A 384 -4.56 41.61 5.82
CA VAL A 384 -4.07 41.18 7.15
C VAL A 384 -3.61 42.38 7.97
N MET A 385 -2.80 43.27 7.38
CA MET A 385 -2.31 44.47 8.03
C MET A 385 -3.25 45.66 7.86
N LEU A 386 -4.25 45.57 6.98
CA LEU A 386 -5.26 46.61 6.75
C LEU A 386 -4.64 47.99 6.44
N GLY A 387 -3.51 48.00 5.74
CA GLY A 387 -2.71 49.20 5.43
C GLY A 387 -1.94 49.79 6.62
N LEU A 388 -1.94 49.14 7.78
CA LEU A 388 -1.17 49.58 8.94
C LEU A 388 0.32 49.25 8.75
N ASN A 389 1.17 50.28 8.89
CA ASN A 389 2.62 50.11 8.83
C ASN A 389 3.17 49.76 10.22
N LEU A 390 2.96 48.52 10.65
CA LEU A 390 3.51 47.99 11.89
C LEU A 390 4.75 47.15 11.59
N ARG A 391 5.82 47.42 12.32
CA ARG A 391 7.07 46.67 12.22
C ARG A 391 7.60 46.41 13.61
N VAL A 392 7.90 45.14 13.87
CA VAL A 392 8.70 44.71 15.02
C VAL A 392 10.14 44.57 14.54
N ASP A 393 11.11 44.91 15.37
CA ASP A 393 12.51 44.62 15.05
C ASP A 393 12.76 43.11 15.17
N TYR A 394 13.23 42.51 14.08
CA TYR A 394 13.53 41.08 13.97
C TYR A 394 14.98 40.83 13.51
N THR A 395 15.86 41.83 13.62
CA THR A 395 17.25 41.70 13.14
C THR A 395 18.09 40.78 14.03
N ASN A 396 17.89 40.78 15.35
CA ASN A 396 18.69 40.00 16.30
C ASN A 396 17.80 39.09 17.16
N LEU A 397 17.28 38.01 16.57
CA LEU A 397 16.45 37.04 17.28
C LEU A 397 17.31 35.97 17.95
N VAL A 398 16.96 35.62 19.18
CA VAL A 398 17.52 34.49 19.92
C VAL A 398 16.63 33.28 19.69
N ASP A 399 17.19 32.21 19.13
CA ASP A 399 16.52 30.91 18.99
C ASP A 399 17.43 29.79 19.48
N ASN A 400 16.97 29.06 20.51
CA ASN A 400 17.61 27.84 21.00
C ASN A 400 17.13 26.62 20.20
N LEU A 401 17.81 26.34 19.09
CA LEU A 401 17.54 25.19 18.21
C LEU A 401 17.71 23.81 18.89
N GLN A 402 18.30 23.74 20.08
CA GLN A 402 18.43 22.48 20.83
C GLN A 402 17.25 22.22 21.77
N ASN A 403 16.36 23.20 21.97
CA ASN A 403 15.22 23.04 22.87
C ASN A 403 14.08 22.27 22.19
N GLN A 404 14.02 20.96 22.45
CA GLN A 404 12.97 20.08 21.94
C GLN A 404 11.76 19.96 22.88
N LYS A 405 11.65 20.82 23.89
CA LYS A 405 10.51 20.77 24.81
C LYS A 405 9.21 21.05 24.05
N PRO A 406 8.17 20.20 24.19
CA PRO A 406 6.87 20.47 23.60
C PRO A 406 6.36 21.87 24.01
N GLY A 407 5.98 22.68 23.02
CA GLY A 407 5.50 24.05 23.21
C GLY A 407 6.59 25.13 23.19
N TYR A 408 7.87 24.80 22.99
CA TYR A 408 8.92 25.78 22.77
C TYR A 408 8.67 26.58 21.46
N SER A 409 8.85 27.90 21.52
CA SER A 409 8.82 28.80 20.37
C SER A 409 9.71 30.01 20.65
N PHE A 410 10.59 30.38 19.72
CA PHE A 410 11.42 31.58 19.83
C PHE A 410 10.56 32.86 19.97
N ILE A 411 9.30 32.84 19.52
CA ILE A 411 8.37 33.96 19.68
C ILE A 411 8.08 34.25 21.17
N GLN A 412 8.14 33.21 22.01
CA GLN A 412 7.90 33.30 23.45
C GLN A 412 9.17 33.50 24.27
N GLU A 413 10.36 33.53 23.64
CA GLU A 413 11.62 33.77 24.33
C GLU A 413 11.65 35.18 24.92
N PRO A 414 11.86 35.35 26.24
CA PRO A 414 11.82 36.66 26.89
C PRO A 414 12.86 37.65 26.37
N THR A 415 13.93 37.16 25.75
CA THR A 415 14.98 37.96 25.12
C THR A 415 14.56 38.56 23.78
N ASN A 416 13.52 38.02 23.15
CA ASN A 416 12.99 38.53 21.89
C ASN A 416 11.89 39.58 22.13
N PRO A 417 11.74 40.57 21.23
CA PRO A 417 10.85 41.71 21.45
C PRO A 417 9.35 41.38 21.29
N PHE A 418 8.96 40.16 20.91
CA PHE A 418 7.58 39.89 20.47
C PHE A 418 6.53 40.04 21.58
N VAL A 419 6.86 39.68 22.82
CA VAL A 419 5.91 39.73 23.94
C VAL A 419 5.40 41.16 24.19
N GLN A 420 6.28 42.16 24.08
CA GLN A 420 5.92 43.56 24.27
C GLN A 420 4.98 44.08 23.16
N HIS A 421 4.96 43.43 22.00
CA HIS A 421 4.17 43.84 20.86
C HIS A 421 2.88 43.05 20.66
N LYS A 422 2.54 42.12 21.57
CA LYS A 422 1.41 41.19 21.45
C LYS A 422 0.08 41.87 21.08
N ASN A 423 -0.18 43.05 21.64
CA ASN A 423 -1.44 43.78 21.43
C ASN A 423 -1.30 44.99 20.50
N THR A 424 -0.12 45.27 19.95
CA THR A 424 0.14 46.49 19.17
C THR A 424 -0.76 46.60 17.95
N PHE A 425 -1.02 45.49 17.27
CA PHE A 425 -1.91 45.46 16.10
C PHE A 425 -3.31 45.92 16.44
N LEU A 426 -3.94 45.27 17.44
CA LEU A 426 -5.29 45.59 17.86
C LEU A 426 -5.38 47.02 18.41
N GLN A 427 -4.41 47.45 19.21
CA GLN A 427 -4.35 48.81 19.75
C GLN A 427 -4.26 49.86 18.63
N THR A 428 -3.42 49.63 17.61
CA THR A 428 -3.27 50.56 16.49
C THR A 428 -4.51 50.57 15.61
N LEU A 429 -5.14 49.42 15.40
CA LEU A 429 -6.38 49.28 14.63
C LEU A 429 -7.53 50.06 15.29
N LEU A 430 -7.69 49.93 16.61
CA LEU A 430 -8.76 50.61 17.37
C LEU A 430 -8.49 52.10 17.59
N ALA A 431 -7.22 52.52 17.55
CA ALA A 431 -6.86 53.95 17.63
C ALA A 431 -7.23 54.74 16.37
N ASP A 432 -7.42 54.07 15.22
CA ASP A 432 -7.90 54.68 13.98
C ASP A 432 -9.45 54.62 13.95
N PRO A 433 -10.16 55.77 14.08
CA PRO A 433 -11.62 55.77 14.15
C PRO A 433 -12.32 55.24 12.89
N VAL A 434 -11.64 55.29 11.74
CA VAL A 434 -12.21 54.81 10.47
C VAL A 434 -12.17 53.28 10.44
N LYS A 435 -11.02 52.69 10.81
CA LYS A 435 -10.86 51.23 10.84
C LYS A 435 -11.60 50.61 12.02
N ALA A 436 -11.60 51.25 13.18
CA ALA A 436 -12.31 50.77 14.37
C ALA A 436 -13.80 50.53 14.08
N ARG A 437 -14.44 51.43 13.31
CA ARG A 437 -15.86 51.31 12.92
C ARG A 437 -16.16 50.11 12.02
N GLU A 438 -15.17 49.52 11.35
CA GLU A 438 -15.37 48.27 10.59
C GLU A 438 -15.52 47.06 11.51
N PHE A 439 -14.86 47.08 12.67
CA PHE A 439 -14.77 45.94 13.59
C PHE A 439 -15.63 46.09 14.83
N VAL A 440 -16.05 47.32 15.15
CA VAL A 440 -16.76 47.67 16.37
C VAL A 440 -17.88 48.64 16.03
N PHE A 441 -19.08 48.38 16.55
CA PHE A 441 -20.25 49.23 16.38
C PHE A 441 -21.00 49.44 17.69
N LYS A 442 -21.71 50.56 17.81
CA LYS A 442 -22.58 50.84 18.96
C LYS A 442 -24.04 50.58 18.58
N ALA A 443 -24.64 49.55 19.16
CA ALA A 443 -26.04 49.25 18.97
C ALA A 443 -26.93 50.26 19.70
N ALA A 444 -28.07 50.63 19.11
CA ALA A 444 -29.01 51.55 19.75
C ALA A 444 -29.53 50.94 21.07
N GLY A 445 -29.36 51.67 22.18
CA GLY A 445 -29.80 51.24 23.52
C GLY A 445 -28.80 50.37 24.29
N VAL A 446 -27.59 50.13 23.76
CA VAL A 446 -26.50 49.44 24.46
C VAL A 446 -25.42 50.47 24.82
N GLU A 447 -25.02 50.53 26.09
CA GLU A 447 -23.97 51.46 26.53
C GLU A 447 -22.60 51.08 25.99
N ASP A 448 -22.33 49.77 25.90
CA ASP A 448 -21.07 49.18 25.46
C ASP A 448 -20.97 49.03 23.94
N GLU A 449 -19.74 49.17 23.45
CA GLU A 449 -19.38 48.86 22.07
C GLU A 449 -19.40 47.35 21.81
N GLN A 450 -19.99 46.93 20.68
CA GLN A 450 -20.09 45.53 20.28
C GLN A 450 -19.15 45.23 19.11
N ILE A 451 -18.62 44.01 19.08
CA ILE A 451 -17.74 43.54 18.00
C ILE A 451 -18.58 43.07 16.81
N ASP A 452 -18.23 43.53 15.60
CA ASP A 452 -18.77 42.98 14.35
C ASP A 452 -18.14 41.61 14.07
N MET A 453 -18.82 40.57 14.55
CA MET A 453 -18.41 39.19 14.35
C MET A 453 -18.33 38.78 12.86
N THR A 454 -19.09 39.42 11.97
CA THR A 454 -19.05 39.13 10.54
C THR A 454 -17.75 39.65 9.94
N ARG A 455 -17.38 40.90 10.25
CA ARG A 455 -16.10 41.47 9.82
C ARG A 455 -14.92 40.69 10.40
N CYS A 456 -14.97 40.35 11.68
CA CYS A 456 -13.92 39.55 12.33
C CYS A 456 -13.74 38.18 11.67
N ARG A 457 -14.84 37.49 11.32
CA ARG A 457 -14.77 36.22 10.57
C ARG A 457 -14.15 36.42 9.19
N GLY A 458 -14.55 37.48 8.47
CA GLY A 458 -13.95 37.82 7.18
C GLY A 458 -12.44 38.04 7.29
N TYR A 459 -12.00 38.79 8.30
CA TYR A 459 -10.58 39.00 8.59
C TYR A 459 -9.84 37.68 8.88
N MET A 460 -10.41 36.79 9.70
CA MET A 460 -9.81 35.48 9.98
C MET A 460 -9.70 34.60 8.72
N THR A 461 -10.67 34.70 7.79
CA THR A 461 -10.59 34.04 6.49
C THR A 461 -9.44 34.60 5.64
N ASP A 462 -9.28 35.92 5.60
CA ASP A 462 -8.15 36.57 4.90
C ASP A 462 -6.80 36.13 5.48
N VAL A 463 -6.69 36.04 6.81
CA VAL A 463 -5.50 35.52 7.51
C VAL A 463 -5.24 34.07 7.13
N GLY A 464 -6.26 33.20 7.16
CA GLY A 464 -6.10 31.80 6.79
C GLY A 464 -5.68 31.61 5.33
N GLN A 465 -6.19 32.44 4.41
CA GLN A 465 -5.75 32.44 3.01
C GLN A 465 -4.29 32.88 2.88
N PHE A 466 -3.91 33.96 3.58
CA PHE A 466 -2.52 34.43 3.61
C PHE A 466 -1.57 33.36 4.14
N GLU A 467 -1.89 32.71 5.27
CA GLU A 467 -1.09 31.62 5.85
C GLU A 467 -0.96 30.44 4.88
N GLY A 468 -2.06 30.05 4.23
CA GLY A 468 -2.05 28.97 3.23
C GLY A 468 -1.14 29.27 2.03
N LEU A 469 -1.16 30.50 1.52
CA LEU A 469 -0.27 30.91 0.43
C LEU A 469 1.19 31.04 0.90
N LEU A 470 1.43 31.52 2.12
CA LEU A 470 2.77 31.60 2.70
C LEU A 470 3.38 30.20 2.86
N MET A 471 2.61 29.23 3.35
CA MET A 471 3.03 27.83 3.44
C MET A 471 3.37 27.27 2.06
N LEU A 472 2.49 27.47 1.06
CA LEU A 472 2.75 27.03 -0.31
C LEU A 472 4.04 27.64 -0.87
N TYR A 473 4.27 28.93 -0.61
CA TYR A 473 5.46 29.63 -1.05
C TYR A 473 6.73 29.09 -0.37
N VAL A 474 6.69 28.83 0.95
CA VAL A 474 7.82 28.23 1.69
C VAL A 474 8.14 26.82 1.18
N GLU A 475 7.14 26.02 0.81
CA GLU A 475 7.33 24.67 0.26
C GLU A 475 7.89 24.68 -1.18
N LEU A 476 7.47 25.66 -1.99
CA LEU A 476 7.93 25.78 -3.38
C LEU A 476 9.28 26.50 -3.50
N THR A 477 9.64 27.34 -2.53
CA THR A 477 10.97 27.95 -2.48
C THR A 477 11.95 27.03 -1.76
N PRO A 478 13.19 26.91 -2.24
CA PRO A 478 14.22 26.14 -1.55
C PRO A 478 14.66 26.90 -0.28
N SER A 479 13.86 26.81 0.77
CA SER A 479 14.25 27.24 2.11
C SER A 479 15.12 26.14 2.73
N TYR A 480 16.24 26.55 3.32
CA TYR A 480 17.40 25.76 3.80
C TYR A 480 17.14 24.60 4.80
N GLY A 481 15.89 24.16 5.01
CA GLY A 481 15.53 23.10 5.98
C GLY A 481 15.01 21.80 5.37
N ASN A 482 14.32 21.83 4.21
CA ASN A 482 13.73 20.64 3.59
C ASN A 482 14.38 20.38 2.23
N GLY A 483 15.53 19.72 2.24
CA GLY A 483 16.36 19.41 1.07
C GLY A 483 15.75 18.43 0.05
N GLU A 484 14.42 18.28 -0.05
CA GLU A 484 13.79 17.25 -0.89
C GLU A 484 12.76 17.74 -1.94
N LEU A 485 12.17 18.94 -1.82
CA LEU A 485 11.13 19.38 -2.78
C LEU A 485 11.68 20.33 -3.87
N GLY A 486 12.41 21.39 -3.49
CA GLY A 486 13.08 22.28 -4.46
C GLY A 486 14.37 21.71 -5.07
N THR A 487 14.94 20.68 -4.43
CA THR A 487 16.20 20.04 -4.86
C THR A 487 16.01 19.03 -5.98
N GLN A 488 14.78 18.61 -6.34
CA GLN A 488 14.58 17.69 -7.47
C GLN A 488 14.95 18.31 -8.82
N PHE A 489 14.87 19.65 -8.93
CA PHE A 489 15.42 20.39 -10.08
C PHE A 489 16.96 20.52 -10.05
N LEU A 490 17.60 20.34 -8.89
CA LEU A 490 19.03 20.58 -8.68
C LEU A 490 19.84 19.30 -8.38
N GLN A 491 19.19 18.17 -8.09
CA GLN A 491 19.83 16.89 -7.85
C GLN A 491 20.33 16.33 -9.18
N LYS A 492 21.60 16.65 -9.46
CA LYS A 492 22.44 15.96 -10.43
C LYS A 492 22.27 14.45 -10.28
N GLY A 493 21.71 13.84 -11.33
CA GLY A 493 21.81 12.46 -11.80
C GLY A 493 21.81 11.31 -10.77
N PRO A 494 21.12 10.20 -11.04
CA PRO A 494 21.35 8.99 -10.27
C PRO A 494 22.84 8.63 -10.38
N ARG A 495 23.53 8.57 -9.24
CA ARG A 495 24.77 7.79 -9.15
C ARG A 495 24.39 6.40 -9.62
N THR A 496 24.79 6.06 -10.85
CA THR A 496 24.81 4.70 -11.34
C THR A 496 25.60 3.91 -10.31
N ARG A 497 24.90 3.13 -9.47
CA ARG A 497 25.54 2.03 -8.76
C ARG A 497 26.10 1.15 -9.85
N GLY A 498 27.43 1.17 -9.98
CA GLY A 498 28.15 0.30 -10.90
C GLY A 498 27.64 -1.12 -10.73
N ILE A 499 27.05 -1.65 -11.79
CA ILE A 499 26.87 -3.07 -11.99
C ILE A 499 28.28 -3.65 -11.92
N ARG A 500 28.66 -4.19 -10.76
CA ARG A 500 29.84 -5.06 -10.67
C ARG A 500 29.47 -6.33 -11.42
N GLY A 501 29.94 -6.40 -12.66
CA GLY A 501 30.00 -7.65 -13.40
C GLY A 501 30.84 -8.64 -12.63
N ASN A 502 30.28 -9.83 -12.43
CA ASN A 502 31.04 -11.04 -12.16
C ASN A 502 32.01 -11.25 -13.32
N ASN A 503 33.30 -11.26 -13.02
CA ASN A 503 34.27 -12.06 -13.74
C ASN A 503 35.06 -12.84 -12.70
N ASP A 504 35.07 -14.15 -12.91
CA ASP A 504 35.69 -15.13 -12.04
C ASP A 504 37.21 -15.03 -11.99
N SER A 505 37.71 -15.49 -10.85
CA SER A 505 38.90 -16.33 -10.65
C SER A 505 40.22 -15.72 -10.18
N VAL A 506 40.82 -16.52 -9.28
CA VAL A 506 42.22 -16.63 -8.84
C VAL A 506 42.60 -15.93 -7.52
N GLY A 507 42.48 -16.73 -6.44
CA GLY A 507 43.61 -17.10 -5.59
C GLY A 507 44.07 -16.11 -4.52
N GLY A 508 43.98 -16.51 -3.25
CA GLY A 508 44.80 -15.86 -2.21
C GLY A 508 44.32 -16.05 -0.77
N ASN A 509 44.78 -17.13 -0.15
CA ASN A 509 44.84 -17.35 1.30
C ASN A 509 45.16 -16.08 2.10
N ARG A 510 44.43 -15.83 3.19
CA ARG A 510 45.00 -15.45 4.52
C ARG A 510 43.94 -15.38 5.63
N GLY A 511 44.06 -16.30 6.58
CA GLY A 511 44.29 -15.95 7.99
C GLY A 511 43.08 -15.71 8.89
N GLN A 512 42.65 -16.76 9.59
CA GLN A 512 42.05 -16.68 10.92
C GLN A 512 43.01 -16.01 11.93
N LEU A 513 42.48 -15.20 12.85
CA LEU A 513 42.94 -14.99 14.25
C LEU A 513 41.90 -14.08 14.96
N ARG A 514 40.93 -14.62 15.71
CA ARG A 514 40.88 -14.94 17.15
C ARG A 514 40.90 -13.73 18.13
N LYS A 515 39.87 -13.75 19.02
CA LYS A 515 39.75 -13.29 20.44
C LYS A 515 39.01 -11.96 20.77
N MET A 516 37.81 -12.14 21.33
CA MET A 516 37.14 -11.32 22.38
C MET A 516 37.85 -11.49 23.76
N PRO A 517 37.35 -10.93 24.90
CA PRO A 517 36.97 -9.54 25.31
C PRO A 517 37.64 -9.26 26.72
N PRO A 518 37.03 -8.66 27.78
CA PRO A 518 36.04 -7.57 27.97
C PRO A 518 36.53 -6.47 28.95
N LYS A 519 35.76 -5.39 29.18
CA LYS A 519 35.77 -4.68 30.47
C LYS A 519 34.37 -4.32 30.94
N SER A 520 34.15 -4.72 32.18
CA SER A 520 33.03 -4.60 33.09
C SER A 520 32.85 -3.19 33.67
N ARG A 521 31.63 -2.89 34.12
CA ARG A 521 31.38 -2.11 35.35
C ARG A 521 29.99 -2.42 35.89
N GLU A 522 29.98 -3.15 37.01
CA GLU A 522 28.91 -3.23 37.99
C GLU A 522 29.27 -2.37 39.22
N PHE A 523 28.25 -2.20 40.09
CA PHE A 523 28.19 -1.64 41.44
C PHE A 523 27.92 -0.13 41.56
N GLY A 524 26.93 0.33 42.34
CA GLY A 524 26.06 -0.40 43.26
C GLY A 524 24.94 0.47 43.86
N ALA A 525 23.95 -0.23 44.41
CA ALA A 525 22.85 0.30 45.22
C ALA A 525 23.24 0.37 46.72
N THR A 526 22.59 1.29 47.46
CA THR A 526 22.05 1.18 48.86
C THR A 526 21.71 2.61 49.33
N ALA A 527 20.45 3.01 49.57
CA ALA A 527 19.51 2.68 50.66
C ALA A 527 19.60 3.63 51.88
N GLY A 528 18.46 4.24 52.26
CA GLY A 528 18.07 4.38 53.67
C GLY A 528 17.62 5.76 54.22
N ILE A 529 16.40 5.76 54.79
CA ILE A 529 15.92 6.52 55.98
C ILE A 529 15.48 7.99 55.70
N GLY A 530 14.34 8.53 56.14
CA GLY A 530 13.22 8.12 57.01
C GLY A 530 12.51 9.37 57.61
N SER A 531 11.31 9.18 58.20
CA SER A 531 10.51 10.09 59.07
C SER A 531 9.50 11.06 58.37
N ASN A 532 8.17 10.82 58.52
CA ASN A 532 7.20 11.31 59.55
C ASN A 532 6.67 12.74 59.22
N THR A 533 5.37 13.09 59.20
CA THR A 533 4.27 12.91 60.19
C THR A 533 2.87 13.24 59.61
N ASN A 534 1.82 12.53 60.11
CA ASN A 534 0.44 12.94 60.54
C ASN A 534 -0.28 14.14 59.88
N SER A 535 -1.57 14.13 59.51
CA SER A 535 -2.81 13.77 60.26
C SER A 535 -3.99 13.54 59.29
N ALA A 536 -4.75 12.44 59.34
CA ALA A 536 -6.06 12.24 59.99
C ALA A 536 -7.16 13.29 59.63
N ARG A 537 -8.24 12.96 58.88
CA ARG A 537 -9.48 12.16 59.17
C ARG A 537 -10.67 13.15 59.31
N ILE A 538 -11.81 13.00 58.62
CA ILE A 538 -13.05 12.39 59.16
C ILE A 538 -14.21 12.49 58.11
N LEU A 539 -14.86 11.32 57.87
CA LEU A 539 -16.30 10.96 57.71
C LEU A 539 -17.25 11.84 56.85
N GLY A 540 -18.25 11.30 56.15
CA GLY A 540 -18.84 9.96 56.17
C GLY A 540 -19.94 9.78 55.12
N GLN A 541 -20.30 8.51 54.91
CA GLN A 541 -21.41 8.05 54.07
C GLN A 541 -22.77 8.42 54.67
N GLU A 542 -23.80 8.58 53.84
CA GLU A 542 -25.12 8.00 54.11
C GLU A 542 -25.94 7.83 52.82
N THR A 543 -26.49 6.63 52.69
CA THR A 543 -27.50 6.19 51.72
C THR A 543 -28.90 6.53 52.24
N ASN A 544 -29.81 7.01 51.39
CA ASN A 544 -31.16 6.44 51.28
C ASN A 544 -32.00 7.08 50.16
N THR A 545 -32.59 6.17 49.39
CA THR A 545 -33.86 6.16 48.67
C THR A 545 -34.87 7.30 48.90
N GLN A 546 -35.40 7.80 47.77
CA GLN A 546 -36.84 7.80 47.46
C GLN A 546 -37.03 7.33 46.02
#